data_AF-A0A7K2WHQ6-F1
#
_entry.id   AF-A0A7K2WHQ6-F1
#
_cell.length_a   1.000
_cell.length_b   1.000
_cell.length_c   1.000
_cell.angle_alpha   90.00
_cell.angle_beta   90.00
_cell.angle_gamma   90.00
#
_symmetry.space_group_name_H-M   'P 1'
#
loop_
_entity.id
_entity.type
_entity.pdbx_description
1 polymer ?
#
loop_
_entity_poly.entity_id
_entity_poly.type
_entity_poly.pdbx_seq_one_letter_code
_entity_poly.pdbx_strand_id
1 'polypeptide(L)'
;MNAVLTQENPAPLLEIRGLTVSYGRRATALRRAGSTRVLSGVDLTVRAGEILGIIGETGSGKTTLARATVGLIRPDAGEIGFEGRDVTGLNRRDLRDFRRTGRVQYMFQDPLRSQDPELTVRQVVAEPLAAVGAATRQERARRADEALTLVGLDAEALGPRT
;
A
#
# COMPACT_ATOMS: atom_id res chain seq x y z
N MET A 1 27.76 -28.59 25.20
CA MET A 1 26.80 -27.63 25.79
C MET A 1 26.45 -26.64 24.69
N ASN A 2 25.53 -27.03 23.79
CA ASN A 2 25.18 -26.23 22.62
C ASN A 2 23.84 -25.57 22.89
N ALA A 3 23.87 -24.28 23.21
CA ALA A 3 22.69 -23.45 23.20
C ALA A 3 22.20 -23.37 21.74
N VAL A 4 21.13 -24.11 21.44
CA VAL A 4 20.32 -23.84 20.27
C VAL A 4 19.71 -22.47 20.53
N LEU A 5 20.23 -21.44 19.84
CA LEU A 5 19.53 -20.17 19.72
C LEU A 5 18.22 -20.48 18.99
N THR A 6 17.15 -20.69 19.76
CA THR A 6 15.79 -20.66 19.23
C THR A 6 15.62 -19.27 18.66
N GLN A 7 15.82 -19.13 17.35
CA GLN A 7 15.40 -17.95 16.61
C GLN A 7 13.89 -17.87 16.86
N GLU A 8 13.45 -16.98 17.75
CA GLU A 8 12.06 -16.55 17.82
C GLU A 8 11.72 -16.11 16.40
N ASN A 9 10.98 -16.91 15.66
CA ASN A 9 10.57 -16.57 14.30
C ASN A 9 9.41 -15.59 14.50
N PRO A 10 9.63 -14.26 14.39
CA PRO A 10 8.56 -13.32 14.66
C PRO A 10 7.45 -13.58 13.65
N ALA A 11 6.20 -13.50 14.11
CA ALA A 11 5.04 -13.66 13.25
C ALA A 11 5.18 -12.76 12.00
N PRO A 12 4.82 -13.25 10.81
CA PRO A 12 4.98 -12.48 9.58
C PRO A 12 4.16 -11.19 9.66
N LEU A 13 4.76 -10.09 9.20
CA LEU A 13 4.06 -8.81 9.10
C LEU A 13 3.06 -8.83 7.94
N LEU A 14 3.49 -9.40 6.81
CA LEU A 14 2.66 -9.64 5.64
C LEU A 14 2.81 -11.09 5.20
N GLU A 15 1.69 -11.74 4.92
CA GLU A 15 1.64 -13.09 4.38
C GLU A 15 0.65 -13.14 3.22
N ILE A 16 1.08 -13.68 2.09
CA ILE A 16 0.28 -13.86 0.89
C ILE A 16 0.35 -15.34 0.53
N ARG A 17 -0.81 -15.97 0.34
CA ARG A 17 -0.91 -17.41 0.02
C ARG A 17 -1.79 -17.64 -1.20
N GLY A 18 -1.25 -18.30 -2.23
CA GLY A 18 -1.97 -18.71 -3.43
C GLY A 18 -2.64 -17.57 -4.20
N LEU A 19 -2.11 -16.36 -4.15
CA LEU A 19 -2.79 -15.17 -4.68
C LEU A 19 -2.93 -15.21 -6.20
N THR A 20 -4.17 -15.13 -6.67
CA THR A 20 -4.53 -15.17 -8.09
C THR A 20 -5.33 -13.92 -8.45
N VAL A 21 -4.95 -13.28 -9.56
CA VAL A 21 -5.59 -12.06 -10.05
C VAL A 21 -5.67 -12.11 -11.58
N SER A 22 -6.85 -11.84 -12.11
CA SER A 22 -7.13 -11.79 -13.55
C SER A 22 -7.79 -10.46 -13.92
N TYR A 23 -7.48 -9.95 -15.10
CA TYR A 23 -8.15 -8.79 -15.68
C TYR A 23 -8.99 -9.23 -16.89
N GLY A 24 -10.21 -8.73 -16.99
CA GLY A 24 -11.11 -9.05 -18.07
C GLY A 24 -12.42 -8.29 -17.95
N ARG A 25 -13.19 -8.21 -19.03
CA ARG A 25 -14.54 -7.67 -18.96
C ARG A 25 -15.45 -8.69 -18.28
N ARG A 26 -16.52 -8.25 -17.60
CA ARG A 26 -17.59 -9.19 -17.22
C ARG A 26 -18.23 -9.73 -18.49
N ALA A 27 -18.50 -11.03 -18.55
CA ALA A 27 -19.28 -11.60 -19.63
C ALA A 27 -20.66 -10.91 -19.65
N THR A 28 -21.12 -10.55 -20.84
CA THR A 28 -22.50 -10.12 -21.05
C THR A 28 -23.24 -11.27 -21.72
N ALA A 29 -24.58 -11.30 -21.65
CA ALA A 29 -25.39 -12.35 -22.26
C ALA A 29 -25.09 -12.59 -23.76
N LEU A 30 -24.49 -11.60 -24.44
CA LEU A 30 -24.18 -11.60 -25.88
C LEU A 30 -22.68 -11.76 -26.21
N ARG A 31 -21.79 -11.78 -25.22
CA ARG A 31 -20.33 -11.86 -25.47
C ARG A 31 -19.61 -12.64 -24.38
N ARG A 32 -18.92 -13.72 -24.78
CA ARG A 32 -17.91 -14.39 -23.95
C ARG A 32 -16.83 -13.36 -23.59
N ALA A 33 -16.66 -13.13 -22.30
CA ALA A 33 -15.53 -12.34 -21.82
C ALA A 33 -14.25 -13.17 -21.89
N GLY A 34 -13.19 -12.58 -22.44
CA GLY A 34 -11.83 -13.05 -22.16
C GLY A 34 -11.36 -12.49 -20.82
N SER A 35 -10.75 -13.35 -20.01
CA SER A 35 -10.00 -12.97 -18.81
C SER A 35 -8.54 -13.34 -19.01
N THR A 36 -7.64 -12.39 -18.81
CA THR A 36 -6.19 -12.63 -18.79
C THR A 36 -5.75 -12.75 -17.34
N ARG A 37 -5.24 -13.92 -16.97
CA ARG A 37 -4.62 -14.14 -15.66
C ARG A 37 -3.30 -13.38 -15.60
N VAL A 38 -3.11 -12.58 -14.57
CA VAL A 38 -1.90 -11.77 -14.34
C VAL A 38 -1.08 -12.30 -13.17
N LEU A 39 -1.73 -12.78 -12.10
CA LEU A 39 -1.07 -13.51 -11.02
C LEU A 39 -1.63 -14.93 -10.95
N SER A 40 -0.75 -15.91 -10.75
CA SER A 40 -1.09 -17.34 -10.74
C SER A 40 -0.55 -18.01 -9.49
N GLY A 41 -1.30 -17.97 -8.38
CA GLY A 41 -0.92 -18.66 -7.15
C GLY A 41 0.37 -18.13 -6.51
N VAL A 42 0.46 -16.80 -6.30
CA VAL A 42 1.65 -16.19 -5.69
C VAL A 42 1.65 -16.40 -4.17
N ASP A 43 2.76 -16.93 -3.66
CA ASP A 43 3.07 -17.02 -2.24
C ASP A 43 4.19 -16.03 -1.88
N LEU A 44 4.02 -15.27 -0.81
CA LEU A 44 5.00 -14.30 -0.33
C LEU A 44 4.88 -14.10 1.18
N THR A 45 6.01 -13.97 1.87
CA THR A 45 6.05 -13.63 3.29
C THR A 45 7.05 -12.51 3.52
N VAL A 46 6.68 -11.49 4.29
CA VAL A 46 7.56 -10.40 4.72
C VAL A 46 7.48 -10.27 6.24
N ARG A 47 8.63 -10.32 6.90
CA ARG A 47 8.73 -10.15 8.35
C ARG A 47 8.84 -8.68 8.74
N ALA A 48 8.57 -8.38 10.01
CA ALA A 48 8.76 -7.03 10.52
C ALA A 48 10.24 -6.61 10.38
N GLY A 49 10.49 -5.40 9.85
CA GLY A 49 11.83 -4.88 9.59
C GLY A 49 12.51 -5.41 8.32
N GLU A 50 11.87 -6.31 7.58
CA GLU A 50 12.39 -6.84 6.32
C GLU A 50 12.10 -5.88 5.14
N ILE A 51 13.08 -5.74 4.25
CA ILE A 51 12.91 -5.03 2.98
C ILE A 51 12.85 -6.07 1.86
N LEU A 52 11.71 -6.16 1.21
CA LEU A 52 11.51 -7.06 0.06
C LEU A 52 11.62 -6.29 -1.26
N GLY A 53 12.53 -6.72 -2.13
CA GLY A 53 12.59 -6.29 -3.53
C GLY A 53 11.88 -7.27 -4.46
N ILE A 54 11.03 -6.76 -5.36
CA ILE A 54 10.36 -7.57 -6.40
C ILE A 54 10.84 -7.09 -7.77
N ILE A 55 11.50 -7.96 -8.52
CA ILE A 55 12.10 -7.67 -9.83
C ILE A 55 11.46 -8.55 -10.90
N GLY A 56 11.35 -8.03 -12.11
CA GLY A 56 10.86 -8.77 -13.27
C GLY A 56 10.59 -7.84 -14.45
N GLU A 57 10.28 -8.41 -15.60
CA GLU A 57 10.01 -7.65 -16.84
C GLU A 57 8.75 -6.78 -16.74
N THR A 58 8.66 -5.76 -17.59
CA THR A 58 7.43 -4.95 -17.73
C THR A 58 6.25 -5.88 -18.05
N GLY A 59 5.15 -5.74 -17.30
CA GLY A 59 3.96 -6.58 -17.48
C GLY A 59 3.94 -7.88 -16.65
N SER A 60 5.00 -8.20 -15.91
CA SER A 60 5.07 -9.44 -15.10
C SER A 60 4.14 -9.50 -13.87
N GLY A 61 3.25 -8.51 -13.68
CA GLY A 61 2.29 -8.50 -12.58
C GLY A 61 2.75 -7.86 -11.27
N LYS A 62 3.96 -7.29 -11.17
CA LYS A 62 4.46 -6.64 -9.94
C LYS A 62 3.53 -5.58 -9.38
N THR A 63 3.08 -4.65 -10.23
CA THR A 63 2.14 -3.60 -9.85
C THR A 63 0.78 -4.18 -9.43
N THR A 64 0.36 -5.28 -10.06
CA THR A 64 -0.87 -6.00 -9.71
C THR A 64 -0.76 -6.61 -8.32
N LEU A 65 0.36 -7.26 -8.02
CA LEU A 65 0.66 -7.83 -6.70
C LEU A 65 0.63 -6.73 -5.63
N ALA A 66 1.40 -5.67 -5.81
CA ALA A 66 1.46 -4.56 -4.85
C ALA A 66 0.09 -3.91 -4.60
N ARG A 67 -0.71 -3.71 -5.66
CA ARG A 67 -2.07 -3.17 -5.54
C ARG A 67 -3.05 -4.13 -4.87
N ALA A 68 -2.94 -5.44 -5.13
CA ALA A 68 -3.77 -6.45 -4.47
C ALA A 68 -3.46 -6.49 -2.96
N THR A 69 -2.17 -6.45 -2.58
CA THR A 69 -1.71 -6.41 -1.18
C THR A 69 -2.35 -5.27 -0.37
N VAL A 70 -2.50 -4.08 -0.97
CA VAL A 70 -3.12 -2.90 -0.30
C VAL A 70 -4.64 -2.78 -0.53
N GLY A 71 -5.26 -3.83 -1.08
CA GLY A 71 -6.70 -3.89 -1.36
C GLY A 71 -7.19 -2.92 -2.44
N LEU A 72 -6.31 -2.43 -3.32
CA LEU A 72 -6.72 -1.65 -4.51
C LEU A 72 -7.27 -2.54 -5.63
N ILE A 73 -6.91 -3.82 -5.61
CA ILE A 73 -7.46 -4.85 -6.50
C ILE A 73 -7.98 -5.99 -5.62
N ARG A 74 -9.17 -6.50 -5.92
CA ARG A 74 -9.69 -7.69 -5.27
C ARG A 74 -9.14 -8.94 -6.00
N PRO A 75 -8.51 -9.89 -5.28
CA PRO A 75 -8.07 -11.13 -5.88
C PRO A 75 -9.24 -12.04 -6.27
N ASP A 76 -8.99 -12.93 -7.23
CA ASP A 76 -9.93 -13.99 -7.61
C ASP A 76 -9.88 -15.13 -6.60
N ALA A 77 -8.69 -15.42 -6.06
CA ALA A 77 -8.43 -16.47 -5.07
C ALA A 77 -7.15 -16.16 -4.27
N GLY A 78 -6.97 -16.90 -3.18
CA GLY A 78 -5.85 -16.75 -2.25
C GLY A 78 -6.14 -15.80 -1.09
N GLU A 79 -5.17 -15.66 -0.20
CA GLU A 79 -5.29 -14.94 1.07
C GLU A 79 -4.15 -13.92 1.24
N ILE A 80 -4.47 -12.80 1.90
CA ILE A 80 -3.54 -11.75 2.29
C ILE A 80 -3.76 -11.48 3.78
N GLY A 81 -2.77 -11.81 4.60
CA GLY A 81 -2.71 -11.51 6.03
C GLY A 81 -1.76 -10.35 6.32
N PHE A 82 -2.17 -9.42 7.17
CA PHE A 82 -1.34 -8.33 7.69
C PHE A 82 -1.43 -8.28 9.22
N GLU A 83 -0.30 -8.36 9.92
CA GLU A 83 -0.23 -8.43 11.39
C GLU A 83 -1.17 -9.50 11.98
N GLY A 84 -1.27 -10.66 11.34
CA GLY A 84 -2.15 -11.76 11.75
C GLY A 84 -3.64 -11.56 11.46
N ARG A 85 -4.05 -10.44 10.85
CA ARG A 85 -5.41 -10.18 10.40
C ARG A 85 -5.56 -10.48 8.91
N ASP A 86 -6.57 -11.25 8.55
CA ASP A 86 -6.97 -11.41 7.15
C ASP A 86 -7.52 -10.07 6.60
N VAL A 87 -6.92 -9.60 5.52
CA VAL A 87 -7.31 -8.38 4.79
C VAL A 87 -7.78 -8.69 3.35
N THR A 88 -8.01 -9.96 3.05
CA THR A 88 -8.45 -10.43 1.74
C THR A 88 -9.85 -9.93 1.43
N GLY A 89 -9.98 -9.18 0.34
CA GLY A 89 -11.30 -8.80 -0.19
C GLY A 89 -12.20 -8.04 0.80
N LEU A 90 -11.61 -7.32 1.77
CA LEU A 90 -12.33 -6.49 2.73
C LEU A 90 -13.40 -5.64 2.03
N ASN A 91 -14.56 -5.52 2.68
CA ASN A 91 -15.60 -4.61 2.18
C ASN A 91 -15.10 -3.15 2.27
N ARG A 92 -15.82 -2.21 1.64
CA ARG A 92 -15.41 -0.81 1.56
C ARG A 92 -15.17 -0.16 2.93
N ARG A 93 -15.98 -0.51 3.93
CA ARG A 93 -15.86 0.06 5.28
C ARG A 93 -14.60 -0.47 5.97
N ASP A 94 -14.42 -1.77 5.99
CA ASP A 94 -13.28 -2.41 6.67
C ASP A 94 -11.96 -2.09 5.98
N LEU A 95 -11.95 -1.97 4.66
CA LEU A 95 -10.79 -1.54 3.89
C LEU A 95 -10.43 -0.07 4.19
N ARG A 96 -11.44 0.81 4.32
CA ARG A 96 -11.23 2.19 4.72
C ARG A 96 -10.67 2.27 6.14
N ASP A 97 -11.20 1.49 7.07
CA ASP A 97 -10.73 1.46 8.46
C ASP A 97 -9.30 0.90 8.54
N PHE A 98 -8.99 -0.16 7.77
CA PHE A 98 -7.64 -0.69 7.63
C PHE A 98 -6.64 0.35 7.11
N ARG A 99 -6.97 1.08 6.04
CA ARG A 99 -6.11 2.15 5.49
C ARG A 99 -5.92 3.31 6.46
N ARG A 100 -6.94 3.64 7.25
CA ARG A 100 -6.88 4.70 8.26
C ARG A 100 -6.00 4.37 9.46
N THR A 101 -5.62 3.11 9.66
CA THR A 101 -4.64 2.75 10.71
C THR A 101 -3.28 3.41 10.49
N GLY A 102 -2.97 3.82 9.26
CA GLY A 102 -1.67 4.37 8.90
C GLY A 102 -0.57 3.31 8.71
N ARG A 103 -0.83 2.03 9.02
CA ARG A 103 0.15 0.93 9.00
C ARG A 103 0.60 0.52 7.61
N VAL A 104 -0.23 0.73 6.60
CA VAL A 104 0.06 0.39 5.19
C VAL A 104 -0.14 1.63 4.33
N GLN A 105 0.94 2.07 3.66
CA GLN A 105 0.92 3.18 2.72
C GLN A 105 1.39 2.71 1.35
N TYR A 106 0.77 3.22 0.29
CA TYR A 106 1.10 2.87 -1.08
C TYR A 106 1.64 4.08 -1.82
N MET A 107 2.84 3.95 -2.38
CA MET A 107 3.46 4.97 -3.23
C MET A 107 3.24 4.59 -4.71
N PHE A 108 2.63 5.49 -5.47
CA PHE A 108 2.37 5.26 -6.89
C PHE A 108 3.65 5.47 -7.71
N GLN A 109 3.80 4.68 -8.79
CA GLN A 109 4.96 4.74 -9.69
C GLN A 109 5.07 6.10 -10.41
N ASP A 110 3.95 6.79 -10.63
CA ASP A 110 3.91 8.16 -11.13
C ASP A 110 3.36 9.07 -10.03
N PRO A 111 4.23 9.58 -9.14
CA PRO A 111 3.79 10.39 -8.01
C PRO A 111 3.35 11.81 -8.43
N LEU A 112 3.67 12.25 -9.65
CA LEU A 112 3.40 13.61 -10.12
C LEU A 112 1.96 13.76 -10.62
N ARG A 113 1.41 12.74 -11.29
CA ARG A 113 0.02 12.76 -11.76
C ARG A 113 -1.04 12.70 -10.66
N SER A 114 -0.65 12.33 -9.44
CA SER A 114 -1.55 12.32 -8.28
C SER A 114 -1.53 13.62 -7.46
N GLN A 115 -0.72 14.60 -7.84
CA GLN A 115 -0.64 15.87 -7.13
C GLN A 115 -1.62 16.89 -7.69
N ASP A 116 -2.34 17.56 -6.79
CA ASP A 116 -3.09 18.76 -7.13
C ASP A 116 -2.11 19.94 -7.20
N PRO A 117 -1.91 20.58 -8.38
CA PRO A 117 -0.97 21.68 -8.54
C PRO A 117 -1.34 22.92 -7.73
N GLU A 118 -2.59 23.00 -7.22
CA GLU A 118 -3.03 24.10 -6.37
C GLU A 118 -2.57 23.97 -4.91
N LEU A 119 -2.08 22.78 -4.51
CA LEU A 119 -1.59 22.53 -3.17
C LEU A 119 -0.09 22.83 -3.03
N THR A 120 0.30 23.46 -1.93
CA THR A 120 1.70 23.55 -1.54
C THR A 120 2.23 22.17 -1.16
N VAL A 121 3.55 21.99 -1.23
CA VAL A 121 4.22 20.75 -0.81
C VAL A 121 3.85 20.39 0.63
N ARG A 122 3.76 21.38 1.52
CA ARG A 122 3.32 21.17 2.90
C ARG A 122 1.89 20.67 2.99
N GLN A 123 0.98 21.21 2.17
CA GLN A 123 -0.42 20.77 2.14
C GLN A 123 -0.55 19.32 1.64
N VAL A 124 0.18 18.96 0.60
CA VAL A 124 0.26 17.58 0.09
C VAL A 124 0.75 16.62 1.18
N VAL A 125 1.84 16.95 1.88
CA VAL A 125 2.38 16.09 2.95
C VAL A 125 1.44 16.03 4.16
N ALA A 126 0.68 17.08 4.45
CA ALA A 126 -0.28 17.12 5.54
C ALA A 126 -1.61 16.41 5.22
N GLU A 127 -1.95 16.20 3.95
CA GLU A 127 -3.25 15.66 3.52
C GLU A 127 -3.54 14.25 4.09
N PRO A 128 -2.61 13.28 4.05
CA PRO A 128 -2.85 11.95 4.63
C PRO A 128 -3.13 12.00 6.13
N LEU A 129 -2.49 12.93 6.85
CA LEU A 129 -2.71 13.14 8.28
C LEU A 129 -4.13 13.64 8.57
N ALA A 130 -4.71 14.42 7.66
CA ALA A 130 -6.11 14.84 7.76
C ALA A 130 -7.07 13.68 7.46
N ALA A 131 -6.74 12.83 6.48
CA ALA A 131 -7.56 11.68 6.09
C ALA A 131 -7.68 10.60 7.19
N VAL A 132 -6.65 10.47 8.04
CA VAL A 132 -6.64 9.59 9.22
C VAL A 132 -7.49 10.17 10.37
N GLY A 133 -7.69 11.49 10.43
CA GLY A 133 -8.60 12.16 11.37
C GLY A 133 -8.12 12.25 12.83
N ALA A 134 -6.87 11.87 13.12
CA ALA A 134 -6.35 11.72 14.48
C ALA A 134 -5.49 12.91 14.99
N ALA A 135 -5.46 14.04 14.27
CA ALA A 135 -4.57 15.15 14.59
C ALA A 135 -5.26 16.52 14.41
N THR A 136 -4.98 17.46 15.31
CA THR A 136 -5.42 18.87 15.17
C THR A 136 -4.75 19.53 13.96
N ARG A 137 -5.28 20.67 13.49
CA ARG A 137 -4.66 21.41 12.38
C ARG A 137 -3.20 21.76 12.67
N GLN A 138 -2.90 22.18 13.90
CA GLN A 138 -1.55 22.52 14.34
C GLN A 138 -0.64 21.29 14.40
N GLU A 139 -1.14 20.16 14.88
CA GLU A 139 -0.35 18.92 14.95
C GLU A 139 -0.03 18.38 13.55
N ARG A 140 -0.97 18.46 12.60
CA ARG A 140 -0.73 18.08 11.21
C ARG A 140 0.34 18.95 10.56
N ALA A 141 0.26 20.25 10.79
CA ALA A 141 1.23 21.22 10.31
C ALA A 141 2.65 20.90 10.84
N ARG A 142 2.78 20.68 12.15
CA ARG A 142 4.04 20.30 12.79
C ARG A 142 4.63 19.01 12.21
N ARG A 143 3.83 17.95 12.10
CA ARG A 143 4.28 16.66 11.54
C ARG A 143 4.68 16.75 10.08
N ALA A 144 4.00 17.59 9.30
CA ALA A 144 4.38 17.83 7.91
C ALA A 144 5.76 18.50 7.83
N ASP A 145 6.02 19.49 8.68
CA ASP A 145 7.32 20.18 8.72
C ASP A 145 8.45 19.24 9.17
N GLU A 146 8.18 18.37 10.16
CA GLU A 146 9.11 17.31 10.58
C GLU A 146 9.43 16.34 9.43
N ALA A 147 8.41 15.90 8.69
CA ALA A 147 8.59 14.99 7.54
C ALA A 147 9.36 15.65 6.39
N LEU A 148 9.12 16.93 6.10
CA LEU A 148 9.86 17.69 5.09
C LEU A 148 11.33 17.85 5.48
N THR A 149 11.59 18.18 6.75
CA THR A 149 12.94 18.28 7.30
C THR A 149 13.70 16.95 7.18
N LEU A 150 13.03 15.83 7.46
CA LEU A 150 13.62 14.48 7.36
C LEU A 150 14.12 14.15 5.95
N VAL A 151 13.46 14.68 4.91
CA VAL A 151 13.85 14.48 3.50
C VAL A 151 14.70 15.62 2.95
N GLY A 152 15.18 16.53 3.81
CA GLY A 152 16.05 17.64 3.43
C GLY A 152 15.36 18.79 2.71
N LEU A 153 14.03 18.91 2.84
CA LEU A 153 13.26 20.03 2.31
C LEU A 153 13.01 21.06 3.41
N ASP A 154 13.45 22.29 3.18
CA ASP A 154 13.19 23.40 4.09
C ASP A 154 11.71 23.81 4.01
N ALA A 155 11.00 23.71 5.14
CA ALA A 155 9.59 24.03 5.23
C ALA A 155 9.31 25.52 4.97
N GLU A 156 10.28 26.42 5.19
CA GLU A 156 10.15 27.85 4.91
C GLU A 156 10.30 28.18 3.41
N ALA A 157 11.13 27.42 2.68
CA ALA A 157 11.36 27.64 1.25
C ALA A 157 10.19 27.20 0.34
N LEU A 158 9.20 26.50 0.89
CA LEU A 158 8.07 25.91 0.18
C LEU A 158 6.75 26.69 0.34
N GLY A 159 6.85 27.97 0.71
CA GLY A 159 5.71 28.89 0.82
C GLY A 159 4.93 29.08 -0.49
N PRO A 160 3.71 29.67 -0.43
CA PRO A 160 2.88 29.88 -1.60
C PRO A 160 3.65 30.69 -2.66
N ARG A 161 3.47 30.30 -3.93
CA ARG A 161 3.97 31.10 -5.06
C ARG A 161 3.19 32.41 -5.07
N THR A 162 3.82 33.50 -4.63
CA THR A 162 3.37 34.87 -4.91
C THR A 162 3.27 35.13 -6.41
#